data_AF-A0A7S3TW98-F1
#
_entry.id   AF-A0A7S3TW98-F1
#
_cell.length_a   1.000
_cell.length_b   1.000
_cell.length_c   1.000
_cell.angle_alpha   90.00
_cell.angle_beta   90.00
_cell.angle_gamma   90.00
#
_symmetry.space_group_name_H-M   'P 1'
#
loop_
_entity.id
_entity.type
_entity.pdbx_description
1 polymer ?
#
loop_
_entity_poly.entity_id
_entity_poly.type
_entity_poly.pdbx_seq_one_letter_code
_entity_poly.pdbx_strand_id
1 'polypeptide(L)'
;WPRARARSRAMAMASSSSDTMARAAARPGAKLAQTPDGMRLGEDFPFVCEVCLGPNPYLRMLKMPNSRECKISGRPYTAFRWQPGAEARYKETIIAPEVAIAKNVCQVCLMDMEYNLPVAVRDKLMGTGSAGQRGVGGVQMPTSD
;
A
#
# COMPACT_ATOMS: atom_id res chain seq x y z
N TRP A 1 25.51 45.59 -22.26
CA TRP A 1 25.32 44.19 -21.81
C TRP A 1 24.66 44.17 -20.43
N PRO A 2 23.31 44.12 -20.32
CA PRO A 2 22.67 43.92 -19.02
C PRO A 2 22.62 42.40 -18.73
N ARG A 3 23.27 41.99 -17.64
CA ARG A 3 23.24 40.62 -17.11
C ARG A 3 21.80 40.27 -16.69
N ALA A 4 21.15 39.45 -17.50
CA ALA A 4 19.88 38.82 -17.15
C ALA A 4 20.06 37.92 -15.92
N ARG A 5 19.29 38.19 -14.86
CA ARG A 5 19.13 37.26 -13.73
C ARG A 5 18.38 36.04 -14.24
N ALA A 6 19.10 34.94 -14.47
CA ALA A 6 18.51 33.64 -14.69
C ALA A 6 17.66 33.29 -13.44
N ARG A 7 16.34 33.40 -13.56
CA ARG A 7 15.42 32.78 -12.62
C ARG A 7 15.53 31.29 -12.85
N SER A 8 16.39 30.63 -12.08
CA SER A 8 16.43 29.18 -11.97
C SER A 8 15.07 28.72 -11.43
N ARG A 9 14.16 28.38 -12.36
CA ARG A 9 12.99 27.56 -12.06
C ARG A 9 13.55 26.20 -11.66
N ALA A 10 13.79 26.02 -10.36
CA ALA A 10 13.96 24.69 -9.80
C ALA A 10 12.67 23.92 -10.15
N MET A 11 12.77 23.03 -11.13
CA MET A 11 11.75 22.02 -11.33
C MET A 11 11.62 21.26 -10.01
N ALA A 12 10.49 21.41 -9.34
CA ALA A 12 10.08 20.48 -8.30
C ALA A 12 9.99 19.10 -8.97
N MET A 13 11.04 18.31 -8.80
CA MET A 13 11.08 16.94 -9.27
C MET A 13 9.91 16.21 -8.60
N ALA A 14 8.96 15.74 -9.41
CA ALA A 14 7.95 14.81 -8.94
C ALA A 14 8.69 13.63 -8.33
N SER A 15 8.58 13.46 -7.00
CA SER A 15 9.23 12.37 -6.28
C SER A 15 8.89 11.06 -6.99
N SER A 16 9.91 10.33 -7.44
CA SER A 16 9.69 9.09 -8.15
C SER A 16 8.90 8.13 -7.27
N SER A 17 8.17 7.20 -7.88
CA SER A 17 7.52 6.10 -7.15
C SER A 17 8.49 5.42 -6.18
N SER A 18 9.75 5.29 -6.59
CA SER A 18 10.87 4.78 -5.78
C SER A 18 11.18 5.65 -4.53
N ASP A 19 11.13 6.98 -4.63
CA ASP A 19 11.36 7.88 -3.48
C ASP A 19 10.23 7.81 -2.46
N THR A 20 8.99 7.67 -2.93
CA THR A 20 7.83 7.48 -2.05
C THR A 20 7.87 6.12 -1.35
N MET A 21 8.33 5.09 -2.05
CA MET A 21 8.57 3.74 -1.51
C MET A 21 9.68 3.74 -0.45
N ALA A 22 10.79 4.45 -0.71
CA ALA A 22 11.91 4.55 0.22
C ALA A 22 11.51 5.26 1.53
N ARG A 23 10.74 6.37 1.43
CA ARG A 23 10.19 7.06 2.61
C ARG A 23 9.16 6.23 3.37
N ALA A 24 8.36 5.44 2.67
CA ALA A 24 7.41 4.50 3.25
C ALA A 24 8.10 3.36 4.02
N ALA A 25 9.18 2.82 3.45
CA ALA A 25 10.02 1.79 4.07
C ALA A 25 10.77 2.29 5.32
N ALA A 26 11.00 3.60 5.44
CA ALA A 26 11.67 4.22 6.58
C ALA A 26 10.75 4.50 7.79
N ARG A 27 9.47 4.09 7.77
CA ARG A 27 8.56 4.29 8.91
C ARG A 27 8.93 3.35 10.08
N PRO A 28 9.05 3.87 11.32
CA PRO A 28 9.25 3.01 12.49
C PRO A 28 8.05 2.07 12.64
N GLY A 29 8.30 0.76 12.72
CA GLY A 29 7.28 -0.29 12.77
C GLY A 29 6.93 -0.94 11.43
N ALA A 30 7.45 -0.45 10.30
CA ALA A 30 7.39 -1.20 9.05
C ALA A 30 8.38 -2.36 9.14
N LYS A 31 7.93 -3.52 9.66
CA LYS A 31 8.59 -4.79 9.34
C LYS A 31 8.38 -5.01 7.84
N LEU A 32 9.23 -4.37 7.03
CA LEU A 32 9.39 -4.73 5.64
C LEU A 32 9.59 -6.24 5.63
N ALA A 33 8.78 -6.97 4.87
CA ALA A 33 9.18 -8.30 4.46
C ALA A 33 10.56 -8.12 3.83
N GLN A 34 11.60 -8.59 4.51
CA GLN A 34 12.98 -8.50 4.05
C GLN A 34 13.01 -9.13 2.65
N THR A 35 13.03 -8.32 1.61
CA THR A 35 13.19 -8.80 0.24
C THR A 35 14.61 -9.35 0.14
N PRO A 36 14.80 -10.63 -0.18
CA PRO A 36 16.13 -11.13 -0.52
C PRO A 36 16.67 -10.34 -1.73
N ASP A 37 17.99 -10.14 -1.72
CA ASP A 37 18.75 -9.20 -2.54
C ASP A 37 18.46 -9.32 -4.05
N GLY A 38 17.44 -8.59 -4.54
CA GLY A 38 17.16 -8.45 -5.97
C GLY A 38 15.68 -8.51 -6.40
N MET A 39 14.75 -8.97 -5.56
CA MET A 39 13.31 -9.03 -5.94
C MET A 39 12.55 -7.75 -5.57
N ARG A 40 11.67 -7.30 -6.47
CA ARG A 40 10.89 -6.06 -6.28
C ARG A 40 9.51 -6.39 -5.70
N LEU A 41 9.28 -5.97 -4.45
CA LEU A 41 7.99 -6.03 -3.76
C LEU A 41 6.91 -5.33 -4.59
N GLY A 42 5.88 -6.08 -5.01
CA GLY A 42 4.81 -5.58 -5.88
C GLY A 42 4.96 -5.86 -7.37
N GLU A 43 6.14 -6.27 -7.82
CA GLU A 43 6.35 -6.78 -9.17
C GLU A 43 6.46 -8.30 -9.16
N ASP A 44 7.21 -8.87 -8.22
CA ASP A 44 7.44 -10.33 -8.14
C ASP A 44 6.53 -11.01 -7.12
N PHE A 45 6.39 -10.41 -5.93
CA PHE A 45 5.57 -10.93 -4.85
C PHE A 45 4.60 -9.87 -4.31
N PRO A 46 3.33 -10.24 -4.04
CA PRO A 46 2.35 -9.33 -3.46
C PRO A 46 2.54 -9.17 -1.94
N PHE A 47 2.09 -8.04 -1.39
CA PHE A 47 2.13 -7.75 0.04
C PHE A 47 0.81 -8.15 0.70
N VAL A 48 0.76 -9.36 1.28
CA VAL A 48 -0.47 -10.04 1.70
C VAL A 48 -0.29 -10.68 3.09
N CYS A 49 -1.32 -10.64 3.93
CA CYS A 49 -1.32 -11.32 5.23
C CYS A 49 -1.61 -12.82 5.12
N GLU A 50 -1.23 -13.59 6.15
CA GLU A 50 -1.41 -15.05 6.22
C GLU A 50 -2.88 -15.47 6.05
N VAL A 51 -3.81 -14.69 6.60
CA VAL A 51 -5.26 -14.94 6.49
C VAL A 51 -5.75 -14.86 5.03
N CYS A 52 -5.16 -13.99 4.21
CA CYS A 52 -5.53 -13.86 2.81
C CYS A 52 -4.82 -14.87 1.89
N LEU A 53 -3.64 -15.36 2.28
CA LEU A 53 -2.97 -16.47 1.60
C LEU A 53 -3.70 -17.79 1.85
N GLY A 54 -4.22 -17.99 3.05
CA GLY A 54 -4.96 -19.19 3.44
C GLY A 54 -4.07 -20.27 4.05
N PRO A 55 -4.65 -21.42 4.46
CA PRO A 55 -3.93 -22.47 5.19
C PRO A 55 -3.08 -23.38 4.30
N ASN A 56 -3.16 -23.25 2.97
CA ASN A 56 -2.43 -24.12 2.05
C ASN A 56 -0.99 -23.60 1.82
N PRO A 57 0.06 -24.38 2.14
CA PRO A 57 1.45 -23.97 1.93
C PRO A 57 1.84 -23.88 0.44
N TYR A 58 1.07 -24.49 -0.46
CA TYR A 58 1.32 -24.46 -1.89
C TYR A 58 0.25 -23.64 -2.61
N LEU A 59 0.63 -22.43 -3.03
CA LEU A 59 -0.24 -21.50 -3.74
C LEU A 59 0.17 -21.32 -5.19
N ARG A 60 -0.84 -21.31 -6.07
CA ARG A 60 -0.68 -20.94 -7.49
C ARG A 60 -1.23 -19.54 -7.69
N MET A 61 -0.38 -18.61 -8.12
CA MET A 61 -0.74 -17.21 -8.35
C MET A 61 -0.62 -16.88 -9.83
N LEU A 62 -1.57 -16.10 -10.35
CA LEU A 62 -1.52 -15.50 -11.67
C LEU A 62 -1.04 -14.06 -11.56
N LYS A 63 0.07 -13.74 -12.23
CA LYS A 63 0.63 -12.38 -12.33
C LYS A 63 0.06 -11.69 -13.57
N MET A 64 -0.65 -10.59 -13.38
CA MET A 64 -1.26 -9.80 -14.45
C MET A 64 -0.65 -8.38 -14.44
N PRO A 65 0.39 -8.12 -15.26
CA PRO A 65 1.05 -6.82 -15.28
C PRO A 65 0.10 -5.72 -15.78
N ASN A 66 0.06 -4.59 -15.06
CA ASN A 66 -0.74 -3.40 -15.40
C ASN A 66 -2.23 -3.65 -15.70
N SER A 67 -2.81 -4.72 -15.15
CA SER A 67 -4.20 -5.10 -15.44
C SER A 67 -5.24 -4.31 -14.65
N ARG A 68 -4.86 -3.77 -13.49
CA ARG A 68 -5.77 -3.07 -12.57
C ARG A 68 -5.23 -1.71 -12.15
N GLU A 69 -6.17 -0.83 -11.83
CA GLU A 69 -5.92 0.49 -11.24
C GLU A 69 -6.14 0.45 -9.72
N CYS A 70 -5.27 1.13 -8.98
CA CYS A 70 -5.35 1.20 -7.53
C CYS A 70 -6.57 2.03 -7.11
N LYS A 71 -7.41 1.50 -6.21
CA LYS A 71 -8.59 2.23 -5.73
C LYS A 71 -8.30 3.47 -4.89
N ILE A 72 -7.08 3.63 -4.38
CA ILE A 72 -6.69 4.78 -3.54
C ILE A 72 -5.90 5.82 -4.35
N SER A 73 -4.98 5.38 -5.21
CA SER A 73 -4.07 6.28 -5.95
C SER A 73 -4.43 6.45 -7.42
N GLY A 74 -5.35 5.64 -7.97
CA GLY A 74 -5.70 5.64 -9.40
C GLY A 74 -4.57 5.16 -10.31
N ARG A 75 -3.45 4.68 -9.75
CA ARG A 75 -2.27 4.28 -10.53
C ARG A 75 -2.39 2.82 -11.00
N PRO A 76 -2.00 2.50 -12.24
CA PRO A 76 -1.97 1.12 -12.70
C PRO A 76 -0.89 0.33 -11.94
N TYR A 77 -1.17 -0.94 -11.65
CA TYR A 77 -0.24 -1.83 -10.96
C TYR A 77 -0.39 -3.28 -11.47
N THR A 78 0.59 -4.11 -11.11
CA THR A 78 0.56 -5.55 -11.36
C THR A 78 -0.41 -6.23 -10.39
N ALA A 79 -1.51 -6.76 -10.92
CA ALA A 79 -2.50 -7.48 -10.14
C ALA A 79 -2.09 -8.95 -9.97
N PHE A 80 -2.34 -9.50 -8.78
CA PHE A 80 -2.11 -10.91 -8.48
C PHE A 80 -3.44 -11.55 -8.14
N ARG A 81 -3.71 -12.72 -8.73
CA ARG A 81 -4.94 -13.50 -8.48
C ARG A 81 -4.60 -14.93 -8.08
N TRP A 82 -5.21 -15.43 -7.01
CA TRP A 82 -5.00 -16.79 -6.51
C TRP A 82 -6.24 -17.35 -5.83
N GLN A 83 -6.20 -18.64 -5.54
CA GLN A 83 -7.23 -19.34 -4.79
C GLN A 83 -6.62 -19.88 -3.48
N PRO A 84 -7.04 -19.36 -2.30
CA PRO A 84 -6.47 -19.78 -1.01
C PRO A 84 -6.72 -21.25 -0.61
N GLY A 85 -7.77 -21.86 -1.15
CA GLY A 85 -8.18 -23.23 -0.83
C GLY A 85 -9.14 -23.78 -1.89
N ALA A 86 -9.33 -25.09 -1.93
CA ALA A 86 -10.08 -25.77 -2.99
C ALA A 86 -11.53 -25.27 -3.16
N GLU A 87 -12.22 -24.94 -2.06
CA GLU A 87 -13.58 -24.35 -2.09
C GLU A 87 -13.60 -22.83 -1.87
N ALA A 88 -12.45 -22.21 -1.64
CA ALA A 88 -12.40 -20.77 -1.39
C ALA A 88 -12.53 -20.00 -2.71
N ARG A 89 -13.15 -18.81 -2.63
CA ARG A 89 -13.25 -17.90 -3.77
C ARG A 89 -11.86 -17.37 -4.17
N TYR A 90 -11.71 -17.08 -5.45
CA TYR A 90 -10.53 -16.36 -5.95
C TYR A 90 -10.39 -15.01 -5.25
N LYS A 91 -9.20 -14.74 -4.74
CA LYS A 91 -8.79 -13.43 -4.23
C LYS A 91 -7.91 -12.74 -5.27
N GLU A 92 -8.05 -11.43 -5.35
CA GLU A 92 -7.28 -10.55 -6.23
C GLU A 92 -6.76 -9.36 -5.41
N THR A 93 -5.58 -8.83 -5.73
CA THR A 93 -5.08 -7.59 -5.15
C THR A 93 -5.91 -6.39 -5.64
N ILE A 94 -6.14 -5.40 -4.76
CA ILE A 94 -7.00 -4.23 -5.02
C ILE A 94 -6.19 -2.92 -5.02
N ILE A 95 -5.05 -2.91 -4.32
CA ILE A 95 -4.20 -1.74 -4.13
C ILE A 95 -2.83 -1.95 -4.76
N ALA A 96 -2.26 -0.88 -5.30
CA ALA A 96 -0.85 -0.80 -5.67
C ALA A 96 0.09 -1.09 -4.49
N PRO A 97 1.25 -1.73 -4.73
CA PRO A 97 2.21 -2.08 -3.70
C PRO A 97 2.70 -0.89 -2.88
N GLU A 98 2.76 0.30 -3.49
CA GLU A 98 3.29 1.49 -2.82
C GLU A 98 2.40 1.98 -1.69
N VAL A 99 1.08 1.94 -1.90
CA VAL A 99 0.13 2.35 -0.87
C VAL A 99 0.06 1.30 0.24
N ALA A 100 0.23 0.02 -0.12
CA ALA A 100 0.29 -1.09 0.83
C ALA A 100 1.50 -0.97 1.77
N ILE A 101 2.70 -0.68 1.22
CA ILE A 101 3.93 -0.47 1.99
C ILE A 101 3.84 0.83 2.79
N ALA A 102 3.38 1.94 2.18
CA ALA A 102 3.26 3.23 2.85
C ALA A 102 2.37 3.18 4.09
N LYS A 103 1.29 2.41 4.05
CA LYS A 103 0.34 2.30 5.16
C LYS A 103 0.53 1.03 6.00
N ASN A 104 1.45 0.14 5.66
CA ASN A 104 1.58 -1.20 6.26
C ASN A 104 0.26 -2.00 6.25
N VAL A 105 -0.40 -2.07 5.10
CA VAL A 105 -1.71 -2.74 4.95
C VAL A 105 -1.67 -3.85 3.90
N CYS A 106 -2.47 -4.89 4.09
CA CYS A 106 -2.62 -5.96 3.10
C CYS A 106 -3.28 -5.45 1.80
N GLN A 107 -2.74 -5.86 0.65
CA GLN A 107 -3.25 -5.49 -0.69
C GLN A 107 -4.65 -6.04 -1.01
N VAL A 108 -5.15 -7.02 -0.25
CA VAL A 108 -6.46 -7.68 -0.46
C VAL A 108 -7.48 -7.21 0.58
N CYS A 109 -7.21 -7.39 1.87
CA CYS A 109 -8.19 -7.14 2.93
C CYS A 109 -8.13 -5.74 3.53
N LEU A 110 -7.14 -4.91 3.18
CA LEU A 110 -6.96 -3.54 3.71
C LEU A 110 -6.71 -3.47 5.22
N MET A 111 -6.52 -4.60 5.89
CA MET A 111 -6.16 -4.67 7.29
C MET A 111 -4.67 -4.44 7.48
N ASP A 112 -4.30 -3.95 8.65
CA ASP A 112 -2.92 -3.83 9.06
C ASP A 112 -2.23 -5.20 9.15
N MET A 113 -0.96 -5.27 8.74
CA MET A 113 -0.21 -6.53 8.69
C MET A 113 0.31 -7.01 10.06
N GLU A 114 0.39 -6.13 11.06
CA GLU A 114 0.94 -6.47 12.38
C GLU A 114 -0.16 -6.88 13.36
N TYR A 115 -1.27 -6.12 13.39
CA TYR A 115 -2.35 -6.35 14.35
C TYR A 115 -3.63 -6.89 13.72
N ASN A 116 -3.72 -7.00 12.39
CA ASN A 116 -4.95 -7.35 11.67
C ASN A 116 -6.15 -6.46 12.04
N LEU A 117 -5.88 -5.22 12.46
CA LEU A 117 -6.91 -4.23 12.76
C LEU A 117 -7.23 -3.38 11.52
N PRO A 118 -8.47 -2.90 11.38
CA PRO A 118 -8.80 -1.88 10.39
C PRO A 118 -7.94 -0.64 10.59
N VAL A 119 -7.49 -0.04 9.49
CA VAL A 119 -6.63 1.17 9.49
C VAL A 119 -7.20 2.28 10.37
N ALA A 120 -8.50 2.51 10.32
CA ALA A 120 -9.16 3.54 11.13
C ALA A 120 -9.05 3.29 12.64
N VAL A 121 -8.99 2.04 13.08
CA VAL A 121 -8.84 1.70 14.50
C VAL A 121 -7.37 1.79 14.90
N ARG A 122 -6.46 1.27 14.08
CA ARG A 122 -5.02 1.38 14.31
C ARG A 122 -4.58 2.83 14.47
N ASP A 123 -5.04 3.70 13.56
CA ASP A 123 -4.64 5.11 13.57
C ASP A 123 -5.20 5.87 14.79
N LYS A 124 -6.33 5.43 15.35
CA LYS A 124 -6.87 5.95 16.64
C LYS A 124 -6.05 5.47 17.84
N LEU A 125 -5.60 4.21 17.84
CA LEU A 125 -4.87 3.61 18.97
C LEU A 125 -3.39 3.98 19.00
N MET A 126 -2.74 4.11 17.84
CA MET A 126 -1.31 4.38 17.77
C MET A 126 -0.94 5.84 18.02
N GLY A 127 -1.92 6.74 18.23
CA GLY A 127 -1.70 8.14 18.65
C GLY A 127 -0.88 9.00 17.69
N THR A 128 -0.29 8.42 16.65
CA THR A 128 0.39 9.13 15.58
C THR A 128 -0.66 9.64 14.62
N GLY A 129 -1.18 10.83 14.92
CA GLY A 129 -1.70 11.74 13.91
C GLY A 129 -0.58 12.11 12.93
N SER A 130 -0.12 11.16 12.11
CA SER A 130 0.77 11.46 11.00
C SER A 130 -0.02 12.31 10.03
N ALA A 131 0.25 13.62 10.06
CA ALA A 131 -0.25 14.67 9.21
C ALA A 131 -0.29 14.26 7.72
N GLY A 132 -1.37 13.59 7.31
CA GLY A 132 -1.50 13.02 5.97
C GLY A 132 -2.83 12.35 5.64
N GLN A 133 -3.82 12.38 6.54
CA GLN A 133 -5.20 12.01 6.20
C GLN A 133 -5.99 13.29 5.89
N ARG A 134 -5.97 13.71 4.63
CA ARG A 134 -7.16 14.37 4.06
C ARG A 134 -8.23 13.28 3.98
N GLY A 135 -8.93 13.09 5.09
CA GLY A 135 -9.97 12.10 5.24
C GLY A 135 -11.12 12.39 4.28
N VAL A 136 -11.48 11.38 3.50
CA VAL A 136 -12.80 11.29 2.88
C VAL A 136 -13.78 10.95 4.00
N GLY A 137 -14.73 11.85 4.26
CA GLY A 137 -16.01 11.57 4.92
C GLY A 137 -15.94 11.13 6.38
N GLY A 138 -15.89 12.09 7.30
CA GLY A 138 -16.35 11.86 8.66
C GLY A 138 -17.87 11.67 8.66
N VAL A 139 -18.35 10.45 8.87
CA VAL A 139 -19.71 10.22 9.36
C VAL A 139 -19.66 10.55 10.86
N GLN A 140 -20.12 11.76 11.21
CA GLN A 140 -20.45 12.10 12.59
C GLN A 140 -21.62 11.19 13.00
N MET A 141 -21.38 10.28 13.94
CA MET A 141 -22.49 9.65 14.65
C MET A 141 -23.07 10.69 15.61
N PRO A 142 -24.38 11.01 15.54
CA PRO A 142 -25.00 11.85 16.54
C PRO A 142 -25.10 11.09 17.86
N THR A 143 -24.56 11.68 18.92
CA THR A 143 -24.86 11.31 20.31
C THR A 143 -26.33 11.69 20.59
N SER A 144 -27.14 10.72 21.00
CA SER A 144 -28.46 10.99 21.60
C SER A 144 -28.33 10.92 23.11
N ASP A 145 -28.90 11.94 23.77
CA ASP A 145 -29.32 11.93 25.17
C ASP A 145 -30.33 10.79 25.46
#